data_AF-K1QY36-F1
#
_entry.id   AF-K1QY36-F1
#
_cell.length_a   1.000
_cell.length_b   1.000
_cell.length_c   1.000
_cell.angle_alpha   90.00
_cell.angle_beta   90.00
_cell.angle_gamma   90.00
#
_symmetry.space_group_name_H-M   'P 1'
#
loop_
_entity.id
_entity.type
_entity.pdbx_description
1 polymer ?
#
loop_
_entity_poly.entity_id
_entity_poly.type
_entity_poly.pdbx_seq_one_letter_code
_entity_poly.pdbx_strand_id
1 'polypeptide(L)'
;MSVLFVGDSQLKYLHHVQLEDNTAVRCTSGFRVEQMWALFSGIVKDHIIVLHAGTNNVPREEPSTTLHRYQHLLKIIWTSNPTARIIASAVLPRAYNVFEGARNNVGFINE
;
A
#
# COMPACT_ATOMS: atom_id res chain seq x y z
N MET A 1 -12.81 0.54 -16.50
CA MET A 1 -12.81 0.22 -15.06
C MET A 1 -11.54 0.84 -14.49
N SER A 2 -11.60 1.78 -13.54
CA SER A 2 -10.39 2.43 -13.04
C SER A 2 -9.73 1.62 -11.92
N VAL A 3 -8.39 1.69 -11.89
CA VAL A 3 -7.55 0.99 -10.91
C VAL A 3 -6.83 2.02 -10.06
N LEU A 4 -6.87 1.84 -8.75
CA LEU A 4 -6.14 2.68 -7.81
C LEU A 4 -5.16 1.85 -7.01
N PHE A 5 -3.86 2.14 -7.14
CA PHE A 5 -2.82 1.63 -6.26
C PHE A 5 -2.67 2.56 -5.05
N VAL A 6 -2.75 1.99 -3.84
CA VAL A 6 -2.59 2.73 -2.58
C VAL A 6 -1.59 2.01 -1.69
N GLY A 7 -0.62 2.73 -1.14
CA GLY A 7 0.43 2.05 -0.38
C GLY A 7 1.57 2.91 0.11
N ASP A 8 2.63 2.21 0.52
CA ASP A 8 3.85 2.82 1.02
C ASP A 8 4.82 3.23 -0.10
N SER A 9 6.05 3.59 0.26
CA SER A 9 7.09 4.03 -0.69
C SER A 9 7.45 3.01 -1.77
N GLN A 10 7.08 1.73 -1.69
CA GLN A 10 7.37 0.77 -2.75
C GLN A 10 6.61 1.10 -4.04
N LEU A 11 5.39 1.64 -3.92
CA LEU A 11 4.58 2.00 -5.09
C LEU A 11 5.13 3.21 -5.86
N LYS A 12 6.01 4.01 -5.26
CA LYS A 12 6.60 5.18 -5.94
C LYS A 12 7.38 4.77 -7.19
N TYR A 13 7.79 3.51 -7.32
CA TYR A 13 8.53 2.99 -8.46
C TYR A 13 7.64 2.44 -9.59
N LEU A 14 6.31 2.40 -9.40
CA LEU A 14 5.41 1.94 -10.47
C LEU A 14 5.43 2.84 -11.71
N HIS A 15 5.92 4.08 -11.62
CA HIS A 15 6.13 4.92 -12.80
C HIS A 15 7.21 4.39 -13.76
N HIS A 16 8.04 3.42 -13.34
CA HIS A 16 9.00 2.75 -14.22
C HIS A 16 8.38 1.63 -15.06
N VAL A 17 7.11 1.26 -14.82
CA VAL A 17 6.37 0.31 -15.64
C VAL A 17 5.24 1.00 -16.37
N GLN A 18 4.90 0.51 -17.55
CA GLN A 18 3.75 1.03 -18.30
C GLN A 18 2.46 0.57 -17.62
N LEU A 19 1.71 1.53 -17.05
CA LEU A 19 0.38 1.31 -16.49
C LEU A 19 -0.69 1.67 -17.54
N GLU A 20 -1.89 1.12 -17.39
CA GLU A 20 -3.04 1.52 -18.22
C GLU A 20 -3.48 2.95 -17.89
N ASP A 21 -4.02 3.69 -18.87
CA ASP A 21 -4.44 5.11 -18.73
C ASP A 21 -5.49 5.35 -17.63
N ASN A 22 -6.21 4.31 -17.21
CA ASN A 22 -7.23 4.36 -16.17
C ASN A 22 -6.67 4.08 -14.75
N THR A 23 -5.34 4.14 -14.59
CA THR A 23 -4.65 3.80 -13.34
C THR A 23 -4.20 5.05 -12.59
N ALA A 24 -4.49 5.11 -11.30
CA ALA A 24 -3.95 6.10 -10.38
C ALA A 24 -3.06 5.43 -9.32
N VAL A 25 -2.00 6.13 -8.90
CA VAL A 25 -1.11 5.69 -7.81
C VAL A 25 -1.09 6.75 -6.72
N ARG A 26 -1.43 6.36 -5.49
CA ARG A 26 -1.32 7.19 -4.28
C ARG A 26 -0.42 6.50 -3.27
N CYS A 27 0.72 7.12 -2.96
CA CYS A 27 1.66 6.53 -2.02
C CYS A 27 2.31 7.56 -1.12
N THR A 28 2.63 7.15 0.10
CA THR A 28 3.39 7.96 1.05
C THR A 28 4.50 7.14 1.69
N SER A 29 5.70 7.72 1.81
CA SER A 29 6.85 7.01 2.38
C SER A 29 6.64 6.71 3.87
N GLY A 30 7.02 5.50 4.28
CA GLY A 30 6.92 5.06 5.69
C GLY A 30 5.50 4.75 6.17
N PHE A 31 4.49 4.75 5.27
CA PHE A 31 3.12 4.47 5.64
C PHE A 31 2.94 3.07 6.22
N ARG A 32 2.21 3.01 7.33
CA ARG A 32 1.68 1.79 7.94
C ARG A 32 0.22 1.60 7.56
N VAL A 33 -0.28 0.39 7.76
CA VAL A 33 -1.66 -0.01 7.36
C VAL A 33 -2.72 0.95 7.91
N GLU A 34 -2.61 1.35 9.17
CA GLU A 34 -3.58 2.23 9.84
C GLU A 34 -3.59 3.66 9.31
N GLN A 35 -2.51 4.08 8.64
CA GLN A 35 -2.39 5.43 8.08
C GLN A 35 -2.97 5.49 6.66
N MET A 36 -3.17 4.34 6.00
CA MET A 36 -3.62 4.27 4.61
C MET A 36 -4.96 4.97 4.39
N TRP A 37 -5.84 5.01 5.39
CA TRP A 37 -7.12 5.73 5.30
C TRP A 37 -6.97 7.17 4.82
N ALA A 38 -5.90 7.87 5.20
CA ALA A 38 -5.63 9.24 4.77
C ALA A 38 -5.49 9.37 3.24
N LEU A 39 -5.11 8.30 2.54
CA LEU A 39 -5.00 8.30 1.09
C LEU A 39 -6.33 8.11 0.39
N PHE A 40 -7.37 7.63 1.09
CA PHE A 40 -8.71 7.33 0.57
C PHE A 40 -9.65 8.54 0.54
N SER A 41 -9.22 9.72 0.99
CA SER A 41 -10.05 10.93 0.92
C SER A 41 -10.47 11.21 -0.52
N GLY A 42 -11.78 11.20 -0.78
CA GLY A 42 -12.38 11.44 -2.09
C GLY A 42 -12.44 10.24 -3.05
N ILE A 43 -12.13 9.02 -2.59
CA ILE A 43 -12.12 7.81 -3.43
C ILE A 43 -13.43 7.06 -3.26
N VAL A 44 -14.41 7.40 -4.10
CA VAL A 44 -15.71 6.74 -4.13
C VAL A 44 -16.07 6.28 -5.55
N LYS A 45 -15.11 6.26 -6.49
CA LYS A 45 -15.39 5.88 -7.89
C LYS A 45 -14.48 4.78 -8.47
N ASP A 46 -13.38 4.44 -7.80
CA ASP A 46 -12.49 3.40 -8.31
C ASP A 46 -13.06 2.01 -8.08
N HIS A 47 -13.02 1.19 -9.12
CA HIS A 47 -13.64 -0.12 -9.13
C HIS A 47 -12.69 -1.21 -8.65
N ILE A 48 -11.37 -1.01 -8.85
CA ILE A 48 -10.32 -1.87 -8.30
C ILE A 48 -9.41 -1.02 -7.42
N ILE A 49 -9.21 -1.45 -6.18
CA ILE A 49 -8.28 -0.85 -5.23
C ILE A 49 -7.19 -1.88 -4.92
N VAL A 50 -5.96 -1.58 -5.29
CA VAL A 50 -4.77 -2.39 -4.99
C VAL A 50 -4.09 -1.80 -3.76
N LEU A 51 -4.02 -2.57 -2.67
CA LEU A 51 -3.38 -2.19 -1.42
C LEU A 51 -1.98 -2.78 -1.34
N HIS A 52 -0.98 -1.96 -1.05
CA HIS A 52 0.39 -2.42 -0.80
C HIS A 52 1.01 -1.69 0.39
N ALA A 53 0.97 -2.33 1.57
CA ALA A 53 1.53 -1.80 2.80
C ALA A 53 1.86 -2.95 3.76
N GLY A 54 2.31 -2.63 4.97
CA GLY A 54 2.63 -3.62 6.01
C GLY A 54 4.13 -3.81 6.21
N THR A 55 4.96 -3.49 5.21
CA THR A 55 6.42 -3.50 5.37
C THR A 55 6.83 -2.66 6.57
N ASN A 56 6.28 -1.44 6.74
CA ASN A 56 6.62 -0.54 7.86
C ASN A 56 5.99 -0.94 9.21
N ASN A 57 5.08 -1.91 9.24
CA ASN A 57 4.54 -2.49 10.47
C ASN A 57 5.48 -3.58 11.01
N VAL A 58 6.18 -4.31 10.14
CA VAL A 58 7.13 -5.38 10.51
C VAL A 58 8.55 -4.79 10.72
N PRO A 59 9.31 -5.18 11.76
CA PRO A 59 8.97 -6.11 12.86
C PRO A 59 8.35 -5.40 14.08
N ARG A 60 7.89 -4.16 13.94
CA ARG A 60 7.46 -3.30 15.06
C ARG A 60 6.16 -3.74 15.72
N GLU A 61 5.36 -4.54 15.02
CA GLU A 61 4.05 -5.02 15.47
C GLU A 61 3.92 -6.52 15.21
N GLU A 62 3.16 -7.20 16.07
CA GLU A 62 2.78 -8.59 15.86
C GLU A 62 1.94 -8.75 14.58
N PRO A 63 2.06 -9.88 13.87
CA PRO A 63 1.26 -10.15 12.67
C PRO A 63 -0.25 -10.03 12.91
N SER A 64 -0.72 -10.45 14.10
CA SER A 64 -2.13 -10.36 14.50
C SER A 64 -2.64 -8.92 14.59
N THR A 65 -1.81 -8.01 15.12
CA THR A 65 -2.13 -6.57 15.19
C THR A 65 -2.22 -5.97 13.79
N THR A 66 -1.26 -6.29 12.92
CA THR A 66 -1.26 -5.83 11.52
C THR A 66 -2.51 -6.34 10.77
N LEU A 67 -2.88 -7.61 10.98
CA LEU A 67 -4.09 -8.19 10.39
C LEU A 67 -5.36 -7.49 10.85
N HIS A 68 -5.48 -7.17 12.14
CA HIS A 68 -6.62 -6.44 12.68
C HIS A 68 -6.77 -5.04 12.04
N ARG A 69 -5.65 -4.33 11.83
CA ARG A 69 -5.64 -3.04 11.12
C ARG A 69 -6.11 -3.18 9.67
N TYR A 70 -5.69 -4.23 8.97
CA TYR A 70 -6.18 -4.53 7.62
C TYR A 70 -7.69 -4.77 7.62
N GLN A 71 -8.20 -5.60 8.52
CA GLN A 71 -9.65 -5.86 8.63
C GLN A 71 -10.44 -4.55 8.82
N HIS A 72 -9.95 -3.66 9.67
CA HIS A 72 -10.55 -2.35 9.90
C HIS A 72 -10.53 -1.48 8.63
N LEU A 73 -9.39 -1.40 7.94
CA LEU A 73 -9.25 -0.67 6.68
C LEU A 73 -10.22 -1.19 5.61
N LEU A 74 -10.29 -2.50 5.41
CA LEU A 74 -11.18 -3.14 4.44
C LEU A 74 -12.65 -2.84 4.76
N LYS A 75 -13.04 -2.89 6.03
CA LYS A 75 -14.39 -2.55 6.47
C LYS A 75 -14.75 -1.10 6.11
N ILE A 76 -13.83 -0.16 6.31
CA ILE A 76 -14.05 1.24 5.94
C ILE A 76 -14.23 1.37 4.42
N ILE A 77 -13.32 0.78 3.63
CA ILE A 77 -13.37 0.83 2.16
C ILE A 77 -14.71 0.29 1.65
N TRP A 78 -15.12 -0.90 2.11
CA TRP A 78 -16.40 -1.49 1.69
C TRP A 78 -17.62 -0.70 2.15
N THR A 79 -17.55 -0.04 3.32
CA THR A 79 -18.65 0.82 3.77
C THR A 79 -18.81 2.04 2.87
N SER A 80 -17.70 2.61 2.38
CA SER A 80 -17.72 3.77 1.48
C SER A 80 -17.94 3.41 0.01
N ASN A 81 -17.50 2.23 -0.43
CA ASN A 81 -17.61 1.75 -1.80
C ASN A 81 -17.88 0.23 -1.83
N PRO A 82 -19.15 -0.19 -1.67
CA PRO A 82 -19.51 -1.61 -1.56
C PRO A 82 -19.20 -2.45 -2.81
N THR A 83 -19.05 -1.82 -3.98
CA THR A 83 -18.78 -2.51 -5.25
C THR A 83 -17.29 -2.58 -5.59
N ALA A 84 -16.41 -1.99 -4.76
CA ALA A 84 -14.98 -2.05 -4.96
C ALA A 84 -14.46 -3.49 -4.89
N ARG A 85 -13.66 -3.89 -5.88
CA ARG A 85 -12.79 -5.06 -5.80
C ARG A 85 -11.50 -4.65 -5.13
N ILE A 86 -11.17 -5.27 -4.01
CA ILE A 86 -9.94 -4.99 -3.27
C ILE A 86 -8.93 -6.11 -3.55
N ILE A 87 -7.72 -5.73 -3.94
CA ILE A 87 -6.58 -6.64 -4.12
C ILE A 87 -5.53 -6.25 -3.08
N ALA A 88 -5.24 -7.13 -2.14
CA ALA A 88 -4.15 -6.95 -1.20
C ALA A 88 -2.88 -7.61 -1.76
N SER A 89 -1.85 -6.80 -2.00
CA SER A 89 -0.52 -7.27 -2.34
C SER A 89 0.19 -7.77 -1.08
N ALA A 90 0.86 -8.92 -1.19
CA ALA A 90 1.67 -9.44 -0.09
C ALA A 90 2.83 -8.48 0.24
N VAL A 91 3.22 -8.44 1.52
CA VAL A 91 4.41 -7.72 1.96
C VAL A 91 5.63 -8.34 1.26
N LEU A 92 6.39 -7.52 0.52
CA LEU A 92 7.58 -7.99 -0.18
C LEU A 92 8.72 -8.25 0.81
N PRO A 93 9.59 -9.25 0.54
CA PRO A 93 10.86 -9.40 1.24
C PRO A 93 11.69 -8.12 1.17
N ARG A 94 12.39 -7.78 2.26
CA ARG A 94 13.28 -6.63 2.30
C ARG A 94 14.63 -7.00 1.70
N ALA A 95 15.12 -6.14 0.81
CA ALA A 95 16.45 -6.22 0.23
C ALA A 95 17.00 -4.80 0.04
N TYR A 96 18.26 -4.71 -0.38
CA TYR A 96 18.85 -3.44 -0.80
C TYR A 96 18.02 -2.82 -1.93
N ASN A 97 17.81 -1.51 -1.84
CA ASN A 97 17.11 -0.78 -2.89
C ASN A 97 18.11 -0.50 -4.02
N VAL A 98 17.90 -1.14 -5.17
CA VAL A 98 18.78 -1.07 -6.34
C VAL A 98 18.36 0.01 -7.35
N PHE A 99 17.32 0.79 -7.06
CA PHE A 99 16.92 1.90 -7.92
C PHE A 99 17.88 3.07 -7.79
N GLU A 100 18.21 3.69 -8.93
CA GLU A 100 19.08 4.86 -8.99
C GLU A 100 18.54 6.01 -8.11
N GLY A 101 19.42 6.65 -7.33
CA GLY A 101 19.05 7.75 -6.42
C GLY A 101 18.31 7.33 -5.15
N ALA A 102 18.05 6.03 -4.92
CA ALA A 102 17.45 5.57 -3.69
C ALA A 102 18.42 5.67 -2.50
N ARG A 103 17.96 6.28 -1.40
CA ARG A 103 18.67 6.19 -0.10
C ARG A 103 18.34 4.83 0.52
N ASN A 104 19.35 3.98 0.67
CA ASN A 104 19.21 2.66 1.30
C ASN A 104 18.81 2.82 2.77
N ASN A 105 17.53 2.58 3.08
CA ASN A 105 17.02 2.49 4.45
C ASN A 105 17.07 1.03 4.91
N VAL A 106 18.29 0.52 5.14
CA VAL A 106 18.60 -0.87 5.52
C VAL A 106 18.18 -1.24 6.95
N GLY A 107 17.41 -0.40 7.65
CA GLY A 107 17.31 -0.39 9.11
C GLY A 107 16.81 -1.68 9.80
N PHE A 108 16.57 -2.77 9.07
CA PHE A 108 16.11 -4.06 9.60
C PHE A 108 16.65 -5.28 8.83
N ILE A 109 17.65 -5.15 7.94
CA ILE A 109 18.19 -6.31 7.17
C ILE A 109 19.16 -7.15 8.02
N ASN A 110 19.63 -6.62 9.15
CA ASN A 110 20.63 -7.26 10.02
C ASN A 110 20.15 -7.46 11.48
N GLU A 111 18.84 -7.49 11.73
CA GLU A 111 18.28 -7.92 13.04
C GLU A 111 17.81 -9.37 12.97
#